data_AF-A0A2E1LP60-F1
#
_entry.id   AF-A0A2E1LP60-F1
#
_cell.length_a   1.000
_cell.length_b   1.000
_cell.length_c   1.000
_cell.angle_alpha   90.00
_cell.angle_beta   90.00
_cell.angle_gamma   90.00
#
_symmetry.space_group_name_H-M   'P 1'
#
loop_
_entity.id
_entity.type
_entity.pdbx_description
1 polymer ?
#
loop_
_entity_poly.entity_id
_entity_poly.type
_entity_poly.pdbx_seq_one_letter_code
_entity_poly.pdbx_strand_id
1 'polypeptide(L)'
;MIGFIVSYEVISRYIFNSPTIWVSEISQFLQIWATYLALTYSFHTKDLIRITFIYDRLGENGQKFLDLLSFLFIIFFSSFVVYYGWEIAYDSFKVGRTSSTILDLPSFLTEVAIPLCFGLLLLRVLAETIKYLLDFFKK
;
A
#
# COMPACT_ATOMS: atom_id res chain seq x y z
N MET A 1 6.14 5.64 16.69
CA MET A 1 7.35 4.86 16.35
C MET A 1 8.33 5.68 15.50
N ILE A 2 7.91 6.21 14.34
CA ILE A 2 8.74 7.06 13.46
C ILE A 2 9.31 8.29 14.17
N GLY A 3 8.49 8.97 15.00
CA GLY A 3 8.94 10.14 15.76
C GLY A 3 10.07 9.87 16.76
N PHE A 4 10.21 8.63 17.26
CA PHE A 4 11.32 8.27 18.16
C PHE A 4 12.63 8.10 17.38
N ILE A 5 12.56 7.49 16.19
CA ILE A 5 13.71 7.27 15.32
C ILE A 5 14.23 8.60 14.78
N VAL A 6 13.33 9.48 14.31
CA VAL A 6 13.69 10.83 13.83
C VAL A 6 14.25 11.69 14.97
N SER A 7 13.67 11.61 16.17
CA SER A 7 14.21 12.33 17.34
C SER A 7 15.61 11.85 17.71
N TYR A 8 15.87 10.54 17.65
CA TYR A 8 17.20 9.97 17.87
C TYR A 8 18.21 10.43 16.80
N GLU A 9 17.79 10.47 15.54
CA GLU A 9 18.63 10.95 14.43
C GLU A 9 19.00 12.43 14.59
N VAL A 10 18.05 13.27 14.99
CA VAL A 10 18.28 14.69 15.30
C VAL A 10 19.24 14.82 16.49
N ILE A 11 19.00 14.11 17.58
CA ILE A 11 19.86 14.14 18.77
C ILE A 11 21.29 13.67 18.43
N SER A 12 21.43 12.58 17.66
CA SER A 12 22.72 12.06 17.21
C SER A 12 23.48 13.08 16.34
N ARG A 13 22.77 13.75 15.40
CA ARG A 13 23.38 14.72 14.50
C ARG A 13 23.85 15.98 15.21
N TYR A 14 23.07 16.47 16.18
CA TYR A 14 23.38 17.72 16.91
C TYR A 14 24.29 17.50 18.12
N ILE A 15 24.28 16.34 18.77
CA ILE A 15 25.11 16.07 19.97
C ILE A 15 26.40 15.31 19.63
N PHE A 16 26.35 14.33 18.73
CA PHE A 16 27.51 13.46 18.44
C PHE A 16 28.28 13.87 17.17
N ASN A 17 27.79 14.84 16.39
CA ASN A 17 28.46 15.42 15.20
C ASN A 17 28.95 14.36 14.17
N SER A 18 28.41 13.15 14.25
CA SER A 18 28.70 12.00 13.39
C SER A 18 27.37 11.57 12.78
N PRO A 19 27.05 11.99 11.54
CA PRO A 19 25.82 11.56 10.90
C PRO A 19 25.89 10.03 10.73
N THR A 20 25.12 9.30 11.54
CA THR A 20 24.98 7.86 11.41
C THR A 20 24.14 7.57 10.18
N ILE A 21 24.80 7.45 9.02
CA ILE A 21 24.19 7.26 7.69
C ILE A 21 23.26 6.03 7.69
N TRP A 22 23.55 5.03 8.52
CA TRP A 22 22.68 3.86 8.71
C TRP A 22 21.30 4.18 9.30
N VAL A 23 21.17 5.23 10.11
CA VAL A 23 19.88 5.61 10.72
C VAL A 23 18.96 6.18 9.65
N SER A 24 19.50 7.02 8.76
CA SER A 24 18.74 7.65 7.69
C SER A 24 18.12 6.61 6.73
N GLU A 25 18.89 5.59 6.36
CA GLU A 25 18.42 4.51 5.47
C GLU A 25 17.34 3.63 6.13
N ILE A 26 17.53 3.27 7.42
CA ILE A 26 16.54 2.49 8.17
C ILE A 26 15.25 3.29 8.38
N SER A 27 15.36 4.59 8.67
CA SER A 27 14.21 5.49 8.76
C SER A 27 13.42 5.51 7.45
N GLN A 28 14.12 5.63 6.32
CA GLN A 28 13.50 5.68 5.00
C GLN A 28 12.83 4.33 4.64
N PHE A 29 13.50 3.22 4.94
CA PHE A 29 12.92 1.88 4.80
C PHE A 29 11.65 1.71 5.62
N LEU A 30 11.69 2.01 6.91
CA LEU A 30 10.53 1.92 7.80
C LEU A 30 9.41 2.87 7.39
N GLN A 31 9.75 4.06 6.88
CA GLN A 31 8.77 5.00 6.36
C GLN A 31 8.03 4.43 5.16
N ILE A 32 8.73 3.82 4.20
CA ILE A 32 8.12 3.23 3.02
C ILE A 32 7.16 2.10 3.41
N TRP A 33 7.60 1.19 4.28
CA TRP A 33 6.75 0.13 4.82
C TRP A 33 5.54 0.67 5.59
N ALA A 34 5.75 1.67 6.45
CA ALA A 34 4.66 2.30 7.20
C ALA A 34 3.66 3.00 6.27
N THR A 35 4.13 3.69 5.23
CA THR A 35 3.27 4.36 4.25
C THR A 35 2.42 3.36 3.47
N TYR A 36 3.00 2.25 2.97
CA TYR A 36 2.21 1.24 2.24
C TYR A 36 1.22 0.49 3.15
N LEU A 37 1.61 0.18 4.39
CA LEU A 37 0.69 -0.38 5.37
C LEU A 37 -0.43 0.60 5.73
N ALA A 38 -0.10 1.88 5.94
CA ALA A 38 -1.08 2.93 6.18
C ALA A 38 -2.01 3.15 4.99
N LEU A 39 -1.50 3.04 3.76
CA LEU A 39 -2.31 3.10 2.54
C LEU A 39 -3.33 1.97 2.53
N THR A 40 -2.90 0.73 2.75
CA THR A 40 -3.79 -0.44 2.83
C THR A 40 -4.84 -0.28 3.93
N TYR A 41 -4.44 0.26 5.08
CA TYR A 41 -5.34 0.54 6.20
C TYR A 41 -6.35 1.67 5.89
N SER A 42 -5.92 2.73 5.21
CA SER A 42 -6.80 3.85 4.83
C SER A 42 -7.78 3.46 3.72
N PHE A 43 -7.35 2.59 2.80
CA PHE A 43 -8.28 1.90 1.88
C PHE A 43 -9.29 1.05 2.64
N HIS A 44 -8.89 0.41 3.74
CA HIS A 44 -9.80 -0.38 4.57
C HIS A 44 -10.85 0.49 5.29
N THR A 45 -10.49 1.66 5.81
CA THR A 45 -11.44 2.54 6.52
C THR A 45 -12.42 3.26 5.59
N LYS A 46 -12.31 3.07 4.26
CA LYS A 46 -13.14 3.77 3.24
C LYS A 46 -13.05 5.31 3.36
N ASP A 47 -11.97 5.82 3.93
CA ASP A 47 -11.73 7.26 4.10
C ASP A 47 -11.30 7.97 2.81
N LEU A 48 -11.05 7.21 1.74
CA LEU A 48 -10.87 7.76 0.41
C LEU A 48 -12.18 8.43 0.00
N ILE A 49 -12.11 9.76 -0.20
CA ILE A 49 -13.23 10.62 -0.55
C ILE A 49 -14.07 9.97 -1.66
N ARG A 50 -15.18 9.34 -1.27
CA ARG A 50 -16.18 8.79 -2.17
C ARG A 50 -17.11 9.94 -2.56
N ILE A 51 -17.43 10.07 -3.84
CA ILE A 51 -18.42 11.05 -4.30
C ILE A 51 -19.81 10.55 -3.88
N THR A 52 -20.17 10.78 -2.62
CA THR A 52 -21.46 10.39 -2.03
C THR A 52 -22.61 11.18 -2.64
N PHE A 53 -22.36 12.40 -3.14
CA PHE A 53 -23.40 13.23 -3.76
C PHE A 53 -24.04 12.59 -5.00
N ILE A 54 -23.26 11.86 -5.82
CA ILE A 54 -23.80 11.11 -6.96
C ILE A 54 -24.46 9.84 -6.46
N TYR A 55 -23.83 9.13 -5.52
CA TYR A 55 -24.33 7.88 -4.95
C TYR A 55 -25.73 8.01 -4.33
N ASP A 56 -25.96 9.06 -3.53
CA ASP A 56 -27.23 9.30 -2.82
C ASP A 56 -28.37 9.72 -3.76
N ARG A 57 -28.06 10.16 -4.98
CA ARG A 57 -29.05 10.58 -5.98
C ARG A 57 -29.50 9.44 -6.90
N LEU A 58 -28.81 8.30 -6.89
CA LEU A 58 -29.22 7.09 -7.60
C LEU A 58 -30.14 6.23 -6.72
N GLY A 59 -31.17 5.62 -7.33
CA GLY A 59 -32.01 4.63 -6.64
C GLY A 59 -31.24 3.34 -6.28
N GLU A 60 -31.87 2.43 -5.52
CA GLU A 60 -31.25 1.17 -5.03
C GLU A 60 -30.50 0.39 -6.14
N ASN A 61 -31.07 0.27 -7.33
CA ASN A 61 -30.44 -0.48 -8.42
C ASN A 61 -29.21 0.22 -9.00
N GLY A 62 -29.20 1.56 -9.01
CA GLY A 62 -28.08 2.37 -9.49
C GLY A 62 -26.90 2.36 -8.52
N GLN A 63 -27.19 2.42 -7.22
CA GLN A 63 -26.19 2.27 -6.16
C GLN A 63 -25.50 0.90 -6.22
N LYS A 64 -26.28 -0.17 -6.37
CA LYS A 64 -25.74 -1.54 -6.52
C LYS A 64 -24.82 -1.68 -7.74
N PHE A 65 -25.21 -1.10 -8.88
CA PHE A 65 -24.37 -1.13 -10.08
C PHE A 65 -23.06 -0.35 -9.91
N LEU A 66 -23.11 0.84 -9.28
CA LEU A 66 -21.92 1.65 -9.01
C LEU A 66 -20.97 0.97 -8.03
N ASP A 67 -21.47 0.30 -6.99
CA ASP A 67 -20.65 -0.47 -6.07
C ASP A 67 -19.96 -1.63 -6.78
N LEU A 68 -20.70 -2.39 -7.60
CA LEU A 68 -20.14 -3.50 -8.39
C LEU A 68 -19.06 -3.01 -9.37
N LEU A 69 -19.32 -1.89 -10.06
CA LEU A 69 -18.35 -1.28 -10.96
C LEU A 69 -17.09 -0.82 -10.22
N SER A 70 -17.25 -0.24 -9.02
CA SER A 70 -16.13 0.20 -8.19
C SER A 70 -15.29 -0.99 -7.72
N PHE A 71 -15.91 -2.08 -7.27
CA PHE A 71 -15.19 -3.30 -6.89
C PHE A 71 -14.43 -3.91 -8.08
N LEU A 72 -15.04 -3.97 -9.26
CA LEU A 72 -14.38 -4.42 -10.49
C LEU A 72 -13.15 -3.58 -10.82
N PHE A 73 -13.28 -2.24 -10.75
CA PHE A 73 -12.16 -1.33 -10.99
C PHE A 73 -11.02 -1.54 -10.00
N ILE A 74 -11.35 -1.71 -8.71
CA ILE A 74 -10.34 -1.93 -7.67
C ILE A 74 -9.65 -3.28 -7.85
N ILE A 75 -10.39 -4.34 -8.21
CA ILE A 75 -9.80 -5.66 -8.52
C ILE A 75 -8.86 -5.57 -9.72
N PHE A 76 -9.30 -4.93 -10.80
CA PHE A 76 -8.49 -4.75 -12.01
C PHE A 76 -7.21 -3.96 -11.71
N PHE A 77 -7.34 -2.81 -11.04
CA PHE A 77 -6.20 -1.97 -10.71
C PHE A 77 -5.23 -2.67 -9.75
N SER A 78 -5.74 -3.29 -8.67
CA SER A 78 -4.89 -4.01 -7.72
C SER A 78 -4.20 -5.19 -8.37
N SER A 79 -4.86 -5.95 -9.24
CA SER A 79 -4.25 -7.08 -9.95
C SER A 79 -3.13 -6.63 -10.89
N PHE A 80 -3.34 -5.52 -11.61
CA PHE A 80 -2.31 -4.91 -12.45
C PHE A 80 -1.10 -4.49 -11.62
N VAL A 81 -1.31 -3.77 -10.52
CA VAL A 81 -0.22 -3.32 -9.64
C VAL A 81 0.53 -4.49 -8.99
N VAL A 82 -0.15 -5.57 -8.60
CA VAL A 82 0.50 -6.78 -8.08
C VAL A 82 1.37 -7.44 -9.15
N TYR A 83 0.87 -7.55 -10.39
CA TYR A 83 1.62 -8.18 -11.48
C TYR A 83 2.90 -7.41 -11.82
N TYR A 84 2.78 -6.11 -12.13
CA TYR A 84 3.95 -5.28 -12.47
C TYR A 84 4.85 -5.04 -11.25
N GLY A 85 4.28 -4.90 -10.05
CA GLY A 85 5.05 -4.77 -8.81
C GLY A 85 5.88 -6.02 -8.52
N TRP A 86 5.34 -7.21 -8.81
CA TRP A 86 6.09 -8.46 -8.69
C TRP A 86 7.17 -8.60 -9.75
N GLU A 87 6.89 -8.22 -11.00
CA GLU A 87 7.86 -8.23 -12.10
C GLU A 87 9.06 -7.33 -11.79
N ILE A 88 8.80 -6.10 -11.33
CA ILE A 88 9.84 -5.15 -10.91
C ILE A 88 10.65 -5.70 -9.73
N ALA A 89 9.98 -6.25 -8.71
CA ALA A 89 10.67 -6.83 -7.56
C ALA A 89 11.54 -8.04 -7.95
N TYR A 90 11.07 -8.88 -8.87
CA TYR A 90 11.80 -10.04 -9.36
C TYR A 90 12.99 -9.66 -10.23
N ASP A 91 12.84 -8.65 -11.08
CA ASP A 91 13.93 -8.09 -11.88
C ASP A 91 14.99 -7.44 -10.99
N SER A 92 14.59 -6.70 -9.97
CA SER A 92 15.51 -6.13 -8.97
C SER A 92 16.25 -7.21 -8.18
N PHE A 93 15.60 -8.34 -7.87
CA PHE A 93 16.25 -9.50 -7.25
C PHE A 93 17.26 -10.17 -8.19
N LYS A 94 16.93 -10.32 -9.47
CA LYS A 94 17.84 -10.91 -10.48
C LYS A 94 19.04 -10.05 -10.82
N VAL A 95 18.83 -8.74 -10.94
CA VAL A 95 19.88 -7.77 -11.26
C VAL A 95 20.76 -7.49 -10.04
N GLY A 96 20.33 -7.90 -8.84
CA GLY A 96 21.02 -7.55 -7.60
C GLY A 96 21.06 -6.04 -7.41
N ARG A 97 19.97 -5.34 -7.78
CA ARG A 97 19.88 -3.90 -7.61
C ARG A 97 19.90 -3.60 -6.12
N THR A 98 20.99 -2.99 -5.69
CA THR A 98 21.14 -2.41 -4.38
C THR A 98 20.96 -0.91 -4.50
N SER A 99 20.33 -0.31 -3.50
CA SER A 99 20.30 1.14 -3.38
C SER A 99 21.76 1.60 -3.29
N SER A 100 22.20 2.52 -4.15
CA SER A 100 23.60 2.97 -4.29
C SER A 100 24.10 3.79 -3.09
N THR A 101 23.93 3.26 -1.88
CA THR A 101 24.35 3.81 -0.59
C THR A 101 25.19 2.80 0.17
N ILE A 102 25.91 3.25 1.19
CA ILE A 102 26.93 2.52 1.98
C ILE A 102 26.42 1.19 2.59
N LEU A 103 25.11 1.04 2.82
CA LEU A 103 24.52 -0.18 3.38
C LEU A 103 24.12 -1.22 2.34
N ASP A 104 24.11 -0.86 1.05
CA ASP A 104 23.80 -1.75 -0.08
C ASP A 104 22.48 -2.50 0.14
N LEU A 105 21.48 -1.79 0.69
CA LEU A 105 20.20 -2.37 1.05
C LEU A 105 19.53 -2.90 -0.24
N PRO A 106 19.09 -4.18 -0.26
CA PRO A 106 18.51 -4.75 -1.46
C PRO A 106 17.20 -4.03 -1.78
N SER A 107 17.13 -3.39 -2.95
CA SER A 107 15.95 -2.62 -3.39
C SER A 107 14.68 -3.47 -3.43
N PHE A 108 14.84 -4.80 -3.57
CA PHE A 108 13.73 -5.75 -3.53
C PHE A 108 12.92 -5.68 -2.23
N LEU A 109 13.52 -5.41 -1.06
CA LEU A 109 12.72 -5.37 0.20
C LEU A 109 11.73 -4.20 0.20
N THR A 110 12.09 -3.10 -0.45
CA THR A 110 11.27 -1.90 -0.54
C THR A 110 10.21 -2.06 -1.64
N GLU A 111 10.60 -2.69 -2.76
CA GLU A 111 9.72 -2.91 -3.91
C GLU A 111 8.68 -4.01 -3.65
N VAL A 112 8.99 -5.05 -2.86
CA VAL A 112 8.05 -6.11 -2.47
C VAL A 112 6.93 -5.60 -1.56
N ALA A 113 7.13 -4.50 -0.84
CA ALA A 113 6.08 -3.91 -0.01
C ALA A 113 4.84 -3.51 -0.84
N ILE A 114 5.04 -3.10 -2.10
CA ILE A 114 3.99 -2.69 -3.04
C ILE A 114 3.08 -3.87 -3.44
N PRO A 115 3.57 -4.96 -4.09
CA PRO A 115 2.74 -6.09 -4.46
C PRO A 115 2.15 -6.79 -3.22
N LEU A 116 2.83 -6.74 -2.06
CA LEU A 116 2.31 -7.32 -0.83
C LEU A 116 1.09 -6.55 -0.28
N CYS A 117 1.17 -5.21 -0.23
CA CYS A 117 0.03 -4.39 0.18
C CYS A 117 -1.14 -4.47 -0.80
N PHE A 118 -0.88 -4.35 -2.10
CA PHE A 118 -1.92 -4.46 -3.12
C PHE A 118 -2.51 -5.87 -3.21
N GLY A 119 -1.72 -6.91 -2.91
CA GLY A 119 -2.21 -8.29 -2.81
C GLY A 119 -3.18 -8.49 -1.65
N LEU A 120 -2.88 -7.91 -0.48
CA LEU A 120 -3.81 -7.92 0.66
C LEU A 120 -5.11 -7.15 0.37
N LEU A 121 -5.00 -6.01 -0.32
CA LEU A 121 -6.16 -5.23 -0.75
C LEU A 121 -7.03 -6.03 -1.74
N LEU A 122 -6.41 -6.69 -2.73
CA LEU A 122 -7.10 -7.53 -3.70
C LEU A 122 -7.86 -8.67 -3.03
N LEU A 123 -7.21 -9.41 -2.11
CA LEU A 123 -7.86 -10.49 -1.34
C LEU A 123 -9.09 -9.99 -0.59
N ARG A 124 -9.00 -8.80 0.00
CA ARG A 124 -10.11 -8.22 0.76
C ARG A 124 -11.28 -7.79 -0.12
N VAL A 125 -10.99 -7.16 -1.25
CA VAL A 125 -12.03 -6.72 -2.21
C VAL A 125 -12.72 -7.93 -2.84
N LEU A 126 -11.99 -9.00 -3.13
CA LEU A 126 -12.58 -10.27 -3.55
C LEU A 126 -13.53 -10.82 -2.48
N ALA A 127 -13.11 -10.84 -1.21
CA ALA A 127 -13.97 -11.31 -0.12
C ALA A 127 -15.24 -10.46 0.06
N GLU A 128 -15.13 -9.13 -0.08
CA GLU A 128 -16.28 -8.21 0.00
C GLU A 128 -17.22 -8.39 -1.20
N THR A 129 -16.67 -8.58 -2.40
CA THR A 129 -17.44 -8.86 -3.63
C THR A 129 -18.22 -10.18 -3.52
N ILE A 130 -17.59 -11.24 -3.00
CA ILE A 130 -18.24 -12.54 -2.80
C ILE A 130 -19.37 -12.45 -1.77
N LYS A 131 -19.14 -11.76 -0.64
CA LYS A 131 -20.20 -11.53 0.35
C LYS A 131 -21.37 -10.76 -0.25
N TYR A 132 -21.09 -9.72 -1.02
CA TYR A 132 -22.11 -8.92 -1.69
C TYR A 132 -22.96 -9.75 -2.66
N LEU A 133 -22.32 -10.64 -3.44
CA LEU A 133 -23.02 -11.56 -4.33
C LEU A 133 -23.86 -12.60 -3.57
N LEU A 134 -23.35 -13.13 -2.46
CA LEU A 134 -24.10 -14.08 -1.62
C LEU A 134 -25.34 -13.44 -0.98
N ASP A 135 -25.22 -12.21 -0.48
CA ASP A 135 -26.35 -11.47 0.08
C ASP A 135 -27.40 -11.13 -1.00
N PHE A 136 -26.96 -10.94 -2.26
CA PHE A 136 -27.87 -10.78 -3.40
C PHE A 136 -28.66 -12.05 -3.72
N PHE A 137 -28.04 -13.24 -3.64
CA PHE A 137 -28.70 -14.52 -3.90
C PHE A 137 -29.62 -14.99 -2.76
N LYS A 138 -29.45 -14.45 -1.55
CA LYS A 138 -30.24 -14.85 -0.37
C LYS A 138 -31.56 -14.08 -0.24
N LYS A 139 -31.79 -13.09 -1.12
CA LYS A 139 -33.01 -12.27 -1.18
C LYS A 139 -33.90 -12.73 -2.33
#